data_AF-A0AAV6D1K4-F1
#
_entry.id   AF-A0AAV6D1K4-F1
#
_cell.length_a   1.000
_cell.length_b   1.000
_cell.length_c   1.000
_cell.angle_alpha   90.00
_cell.angle_beta   90.00
_cell.angle_gamma   90.00
#
_symmetry.space_group_name_H-M   'P 1'
#
loop_
_entity.id
_entity.type
_entity.pdbx_description
1 polymer ?
#
loop_
_entity_poly.entity_id
_entity_poly.type
_entity_poly.pdbx_seq_one_letter_code
_entity_poly.pdbx_strand_id
1 'polypeptide(L)'
;MTDPSVLSHQRRLVAGRVLRAGSRAPYRAVEAAEGETHQVRHDLEGSSVEQRVDVREVLACIAHLTDLHVTDVQSPARFEFINREYADPRFRELLPMQRPQEALNVHAIAAMVRTLNSIGSAPITGAPLQLAIMSGDAVDNAQWNELATFIALLDGGQVRVDSGGERYEGVQSPGWPDDFFWKPDGAVKGEDLMRGAYGFPHLPGLLERSLGPFQSAGLRMPWLGCHGNHEEVAQGVGI
;
A
#
# COMPACT_ATOMS: atom_id res chain seq x y z
N MET A 1 7.89 14.33 -22.83
CA MET A 1 8.13 13.23 -21.86
C MET A 1 7.07 12.18 -22.13
N THR A 2 7.43 11.02 -22.66
CA THR A 2 6.52 9.87 -22.73
C THR A 2 6.13 9.49 -21.32
N ASP A 3 4.83 9.44 -21.04
CA ASP A 3 4.30 8.97 -19.75
C ASP A 3 4.91 7.58 -19.48
N PRO A 4 5.67 7.39 -18.38
CA PRO A 4 6.26 6.09 -18.10
C PRO A 4 5.15 5.04 -18.01
N SER A 5 5.33 3.92 -18.70
CA SER A 5 4.37 2.82 -18.63
C SER A 5 4.08 2.42 -17.18
N VAL A 6 2.79 2.28 -16.88
CA VAL A 6 2.26 1.87 -15.58
C VAL A 6 2.08 0.35 -15.45
N LEU A 7 2.30 -0.41 -16.52
CA LEU A 7 2.01 -1.84 -16.56
C LEU A 7 3.28 -2.67 -16.31
N SER A 8 3.18 -3.63 -15.39
CA SER A 8 4.30 -4.49 -14.96
C SER A 8 4.99 -5.24 -16.11
N HIS A 9 4.22 -5.63 -17.14
CA HIS A 9 4.77 -6.31 -18.32
C HIS A 9 5.65 -5.43 -19.22
N GLN A 10 5.59 -4.11 -19.05
CA GLN A 10 6.44 -3.14 -19.76
C GLN A 10 7.55 -2.60 -18.86
N ARG A 11 7.25 -2.43 -17.57
CA ARG A 11 8.19 -1.93 -16.57
C ARG A 11 7.81 -2.43 -15.19
N ARG A 12 8.80 -2.87 -14.41
CA ARG A 12 8.62 -3.17 -12.98
C ARG A 12 9.45 -2.24 -12.10
N LEU A 13 9.14 -2.26 -10.81
CA LEU A 13 9.91 -1.56 -9.79
C LEU A 13 10.90 -2.54 -9.13
N VAL A 14 12.14 -2.11 -8.96
CA VAL A 14 13.21 -2.88 -8.31
C VAL A 14 13.92 -2.05 -7.26
N ALA A 15 14.65 -2.71 -6.37
CA ALA A 15 15.56 -2.04 -5.46
C ALA A 15 16.71 -1.38 -6.25
N GLY A 16 16.81 -0.05 -6.13
CA GLY A 16 17.80 0.75 -6.83
C GLY A 16 19.09 0.98 -6.04
N ARG A 17 19.75 2.09 -6.36
CA ARG A 17 20.95 2.55 -5.65
C ARG A 17 20.71 2.73 -4.15
N VAL A 18 21.77 2.53 -3.37
CA VAL A 18 21.77 2.86 -1.94
C VAL A 18 21.68 4.37 -1.77
N LEU A 19 20.69 4.85 -1.03
CA LEU A 19 20.55 6.26 -0.69
C LEU A 19 21.20 6.58 0.65
N ARG A 20 21.13 5.64 1.61
CA ARG A 20 21.71 5.77 2.95
C ARG A 20 22.12 4.38 3.46
N ALA A 21 23.26 4.33 4.14
CA ALA A 21 23.70 3.12 4.82
C ALA A 21 23.20 3.13 6.27
N GLY A 22 22.62 2.02 6.73
CA GLY A 22 22.40 1.73 8.14
C GLY A 22 23.37 0.66 8.64
N SER A 23 23.47 0.49 9.95
CA SER A 23 24.38 -0.50 10.55
C SER A 23 24.02 -1.96 10.28
N ARG A 24 22.76 -2.25 9.91
CA ARG A 24 22.27 -3.61 9.56
C ARG A 24 21.95 -3.76 8.08
N ALA A 25 21.33 -2.76 7.46
CA ALA A 25 21.01 -2.79 6.03
C ALA A 25 20.94 -1.38 5.43
N PRO A 26 21.15 -1.23 4.11
CA PRO A 26 21.00 0.06 3.44
C PRO A 26 19.54 0.38 3.10
N TYR A 27 19.19 1.66 3.16
CA TYR A 27 17.97 2.21 2.55
C TYR A 27 18.22 2.49 1.08
N ARG A 28 17.35 1.98 0.21
CA ARG A 28 17.52 2.01 -1.25
C ARG A 28 16.44 2.85 -1.92
N ALA A 29 16.80 3.43 -3.06
CA ALA A 29 15.82 3.99 -3.98
C ALA A 29 14.93 2.88 -4.56
N VAL A 30 13.80 3.27 -5.11
CA VAL A 30 12.99 2.43 -6.01
C VAL A 30 13.30 2.86 -7.44
N GLU A 31 13.69 1.91 -8.28
CA GLU A 31 14.09 2.18 -9.67
C GLU A 31 13.25 1.38 -10.66
N ALA A 32 13.21 1.87 -11.90
CA ALA A 32 12.63 1.14 -13.02
C ALA A 32 13.54 0.00 -13.45
N ALA A 33 12.97 -1.17 -13.75
CA ALA A 33 13.64 -2.19 -14.55
C ALA A 33 12.73 -2.64 -15.70
N GLU A 34 13.30 -3.46 -16.59
CA GLU A 34 12.56 -4.14 -17.65
C GLU A 34 11.36 -4.90 -17.05
N GLY A 35 10.23 -4.82 -17.75
CA GLY A 35 8.99 -5.45 -17.35
C GLY A 35 9.01 -6.98 -17.42
N GLU A 36 8.00 -7.59 -16.84
CA GLU A 36 7.82 -9.05 -16.80
C GLU A 36 6.86 -9.48 -17.92
N THR A 37 7.42 -9.97 -19.02
CA THR A 37 6.62 -10.40 -20.18
C THR A 37 5.61 -11.48 -19.80
N HIS A 38 4.40 -11.39 -20.32
CA HIS A 38 3.40 -12.45 -20.16
C HIS A 38 3.94 -13.80 -20.63
N GLN A 39 3.71 -14.84 -19.84
CA GLN A 39 4.10 -16.21 -20.15
C GLN A 39 2.86 -17.09 -20.20
N VAL A 40 2.80 -17.96 -21.21
CA VAL A 40 1.78 -19.01 -21.29
C VAL A 40 2.23 -20.18 -20.42
N ARG A 41 1.40 -20.57 -19.46
CA ARG A 41 1.68 -21.65 -18.50
C ARG A 41 1.29 -23.02 -19.09
N HIS A 42 2.06 -23.48 -20.08
CA HIS A 42 1.90 -24.79 -20.71
C HIS A 42 2.09 -25.98 -19.76
N ASP A 43 2.63 -25.76 -18.56
CA ASP A 43 2.75 -26.80 -17.54
C ASP A 43 1.40 -27.14 -16.87
N LEU A 44 0.38 -26.28 -17.01
CA LEU A 44 -0.97 -26.51 -16.47
C LEU A 44 -1.89 -27.25 -17.45
N GLU A 45 -1.55 -27.27 -18.74
CA GLU A 45 -2.29 -27.94 -19.81
C GLU A 45 -1.32 -28.85 -20.55
N GLY A 46 -1.44 -30.17 -20.40
CA GLY A 46 -0.51 -31.14 -21.00
C GLY A 46 -0.17 -30.84 -22.48
N SER A 47 0.98 -31.33 -22.94
CA SER A 47 1.67 -31.00 -24.21
C SER A 47 0.88 -31.15 -25.53
N SER A 48 -0.40 -31.49 -25.49
CA SER A 48 -1.31 -31.56 -26.64
C SER A 48 -1.88 -30.21 -27.10
N VAL A 49 -1.71 -29.14 -26.31
CA VAL A 49 -2.22 -27.79 -26.65
C VAL A 49 -1.07 -26.90 -27.15
N GLU A 50 -0.40 -27.30 -28.24
CA GLU A 50 0.56 -26.42 -28.95
C GLU A 50 -0.15 -25.37 -29.83
N GLN A 51 -1.41 -25.03 -29.52
CA GLN A 51 -2.21 -24.09 -30.28
C GLN A 51 -2.29 -22.73 -29.60
N ARG A 52 -1.78 -21.74 -30.33
CA ARG A 52 -1.83 -20.28 -30.14
C ARG A 52 -2.99 -19.80 -29.26
N VAL A 53 -2.66 -18.99 -28.26
CA VAL A 53 -3.63 -18.13 -27.57
C VAL A 53 -4.16 -17.12 -28.59
N ASP A 54 -5.25 -17.49 -29.27
CA ASP A 54 -5.99 -16.62 -30.16
C ASP A 54 -7.22 -16.11 -29.40
N VAL A 55 -7.15 -14.86 -28.94
CA VAL A 55 -8.26 -14.23 -28.21
C VAL A 55 -9.37 -13.95 -29.20
N ARG A 56 -10.38 -14.84 -29.24
CA ARG A 56 -11.53 -14.72 -30.15
C ARG A 56 -12.58 -13.75 -29.63
N GLU A 57 -12.87 -13.80 -28.34
CA GLU A 57 -13.89 -12.98 -27.69
C GLU A 57 -13.46 -12.64 -26.26
N VAL A 58 -13.65 -11.38 -25.86
CA VAL A 58 -13.39 -10.92 -24.50
C VAL A 58 -14.71 -10.86 -23.76
N LEU A 59 -14.90 -11.75 -22.77
CA LEU A 59 -16.11 -11.78 -21.95
C LEU A 59 -16.13 -10.66 -20.90
N ALA A 60 -14.99 -10.42 -20.25
CA ALA A 60 -14.84 -9.36 -19.25
C ALA A 60 -13.38 -8.92 -19.12
N CYS A 61 -13.16 -7.66 -18.75
CA CYS A 61 -11.88 -7.16 -18.29
C CYS A 61 -12.03 -6.45 -16.94
N ILE A 62 -11.39 -7.01 -15.90
CA ILE A 62 -11.64 -6.65 -14.51
C ILE A 62 -10.31 -6.25 -13.86
N ALA A 63 -10.33 -5.15 -13.10
CA ALA A 63 -9.26 -4.81 -12.16
C ALA A 63 -9.53 -5.51 -10.82
N HIS A 64 -8.56 -6.25 -10.30
CA HIS A 64 -8.66 -6.89 -8.99
C HIS A 64 -7.82 -6.13 -7.97
N LEU A 65 -8.45 -5.76 -6.86
CA LEU A 65 -7.90 -5.02 -5.74
C LEU A 65 -8.10 -5.84 -4.47
N THR A 66 -7.13 -5.81 -3.57
CA THR A 66 -7.17 -6.56 -2.30
C THR A 66 -6.17 -5.93 -1.33
N ASP A 67 -6.35 -6.14 -0.03
CA ASP A 67 -5.36 -5.86 1.02
C ASP A 67 -4.83 -4.41 0.98
N LEU A 68 -5.75 -3.45 0.79
CA LEU A 68 -5.37 -2.04 0.76
C LEU A 68 -4.94 -1.57 2.16
N HIS A 69 -5.58 -2.12 3.19
CA HIS A 69 -5.39 -1.74 4.59
C HIS A 69 -5.36 -0.23 4.74
N VAL A 70 -6.46 0.44 4.39
CA VAL A 70 -6.64 1.87 4.65
C VAL A 70 -6.57 2.06 6.16
N THR A 71 -5.48 2.67 6.59
CA THR A 71 -5.10 2.73 7.99
C THR A 71 -5.25 4.14 8.57
N ASP A 72 -5.98 4.25 9.68
CA ASP A 72 -5.87 5.36 10.61
C ASP A 72 -4.63 5.17 11.49
N VAL A 73 -3.53 5.83 11.13
CA VAL A 73 -2.24 5.75 11.86
C VAL A 73 -2.26 6.44 13.23
N GLN A 74 -3.37 7.07 13.60
CA GLN A 74 -3.57 7.72 14.90
C GLN A 74 -4.57 6.97 15.78
N SER A 75 -5.11 5.84 15.31
CA SER A 75 -6.09 5.08 16.05
C SER A 75 -5.50 4.53 17.37
N PRO A 76 -6.20 4.71 18.50
CA PRO A 76 -5.80 4.10 19.76
C PRO A 76 -6.05 2.59 19.81
N ALA A 77 -6.79 2.02 18.83
CA ALA A 77 -7.15 0.61 18.79
C ALA A 77 -6.08 -0.30 18.17
N ARG A 78 -4.91 0.25 17.82
CA ARG A 78 -3.85 -0.46 17.12
C ARG A 78 -2.97 -1.28 18.07
N PHE A 79 -2.50 -2.44 17.60
CA PHE A 79 -1.62 -3.35 18.34
C PHE A 79 -0.12 -3.08 18.08
N GLU A 80 0.25 -1.84 17.77
CA GLU A 80 1.62 -1.45 17.40
C GLU A 80 2.64 -1.77 18.50
N PHE A 81 2.22 -1.88 19.76
CA PHE A 81 3.08 -2.27 20.87
C PHE A 81 3.72 -3.65 20.69
N ILE A 82 3.09 -4.55 19.90
CA ILE A 82 3.65 -5.88 19.59
C ILE A 82 4.96 -5.76 18.79
N ASN A 83 5.19 -4.65 18.06
CA ASN A 83 6.47 -4.40 17.38
C ASN A 83 7.69 -4.40 18.32
N ARG A 84 7.51 -4.28 19.65
CA ARG A 84 8.60 -4.45 20.63
C ARG A 84 9.25 -5.83 20.54
N GLU A 85 8.46 -6.83 20.14
CA GLU A 85 8.86 -8.24 20.08
C GLU A 85 9.55 -8.60 18.75
N TYR A 86 10.03 -7.62 17.98
CA TYR A 86 10.64 -7.82 16.65
C TYR A 86 11.84 -8.79 16.62
N ALA A 87 12.47 -9.03 17.78
CA ALA A 87 13.58 -9.97 17.92
C ALA A 87 13.14 -11.37 18.37
N ASP A 88 11.88 -11.54 18.79
CA ASP A 88 11.35 -12.80 19.30
C ASP A 88 10.64 -13.60 18.20
N PRO A 89 11.14 -14.79 17.83
CA PRO A 89 10.56 -15.59 16.76
C PRO A 89 9.12 -16.06 17.04
N ARG A 90 8.66 -16.03 18.31
CA ARG A 90 7.29 -16.40 18.69
C ARG A 90 6.25 -15.41 18.17
N PHE A 91 6.65 -14.16 17.92
CA PHE A 91 5.76 -13.10 17.45
C PHE A 91 5.81 -12.89 15.94
N ARG A 92 6.58 -13.71 15.20
CA ARG A 92 6.80 -13.52 13.76
C ARG A 92 5.51 -13.37 12.95
N GLU A 93 4.51 -14.20 13.23
CA GLU A 93 3.24 -14.19 12.48
C GLU A 93 2.37 -12.96 12.78
N LEU A 94 2.65 -12.25 13.88
CA LEU A 94 2.00 -10.99 14.24
C LEU A 94 2.82 -9.78 13.80
N LEU A 95 3.96 -9.93 13.13
CA LEU A 95 4.85 -8.82 12.86
C LEU A 95 5.03 -8.58 11.36
N PRO A 96 5.07 -7.31 10.92
CA PRO A 96 4.94 -6.08 11.72
C PRO A 96 3.47 -5.64 11.94
N MET A 97 3.15 -5.10 13.12
CA MET A 97 1.86 -4.42 13.41
C MET A 97 1.87 -2.92 13.08
N GLN A 98 3.05 -2.37 12.76
CA GLN A 98 3.20 -1.02 12.23
C GLN A 98 4.27 -1.02 11.13
N ARG A 99 3.95 -0.42 9.98
CA ARG A 99 4.88 -0.30 8.85
C ARG A 99 5.44 1.13 8.79
N PRO A 100 6.76 1.33 8.59
CA PRO A 100 7.33 2.69 8.62
C PRO A 100 6.63 3.72 7.72
N GLN A 101 6.29 3.38 6.47
CA GLN A 101 5.65 4.29 5.52
C GLN A 101 4.11 4.28 5.57
N GLU A 102 3.49 3.68 6.59
CA GLU A 102 2.03 3.48 6.65
C GLU A 102 1.22 4.77 6.57
N ALA A 103 1.72 5.89 7.11
CA ALA A 103 1.09 7.20 6.97
C ALA A 103 0.93 7.66 5.50
N LEU A 104 1.68 7.08 4.57
CA LEU A 104 1.59 7.36 3.13
C LEU A 104 0.65 6.40 2.37
N ASN A 105 0.04 5.42 3.04
CA ASN A 105 -0.78 4.38 2.43
C ASN A 105 -1.90 4.97 1.55
N VAL A 106 -2.68 5.91 2.08
CA VAL A 106 -3.78 6.58 1.35
C VAL A 106 -3.31 7.30 0.08
N HIS A 107 -2.09 7.84 0.07
CA HIS A 107 -1.50 8.49 -1.10
C HIS A 107 -1.07 7.47 -2.16
N ALA A 108 -0.58 6.31 -1.72
CA ALA A 108 -0.28 5.18 -2.60
C ALA A 108 -1.56 4.62 -3.23
N ILE A 109 -2.64 4.47 -2.45
CA ILE A 109 -3.96 4.05 -2.96
C ILE A 109 -4.52 5.07 -3.96
N ALA A 110 -4.41 6.37 -3.67
CA ALA A 110 -4.81 7.40 -4.63
C ALA A 110 -3.99 7.34 -5.93
N ALA A 111 -2.70 7.00 -5.86
CA ALA A 111 -1.87 6.76 -7.04
C ALA A 111 -2.28 5.50 -7.80
N MET A 112 -2.67 4.44 -7.10
CA MET A 112 -3.25 3.22 -7.68
C MET A 112 -4.55 3.53 -8.44
N VAL A 113 -5.47 4.30 -7.86
CA VAL A 113 -6.71 4.73 -8.52
C VAL A 113 -6.41 5.51 -9.81
N ARG A 114 -5.49 6.49 -9.75
CA ARG A 114 -5.06 7.22 -10.96
C ARG A 114 -4.43 6.30 -12.00
N THR A 115 -3.67 5.30 -11.55
CA THR A 115 -3.04 4.31 -12.42
C THR A 115 -4.09 3.48 -13.14
N LEU A 116 -5.07 2.90 -12.42
CA LEU A 116 -6.17 2.14 -13.02
C LEU A 116 -6.95 2.98 -14.03
N ASN A 117 -7.23 4.24 -13.71
CA ASN A 117 -7.92 5.17 -14.60
C ASN A 117 -7.12 5.53 -15.88
N SER A 118 -5.80 5.32 -15.88
CA SER A 118 -4.93 5.56 -17.03
C SER A 118 -4.84 4.34 -17.96
N ILE A 119 -5.26 3.16 -17.50
CA ILE A 119 -5.28 1.94 -18.31
C ILE A 119 -6.43 2.04 -19.30
N GLY A 120 -6.15 2.56 -20.50
CA GLY A 120 -7.14 2.68 -21.56
C GLY A 120 -7.53 1.34 -22.20
N SER A 121 -6.62 0.35 -22.17
CA SER A 121 -6.85 -0.98 -22.75
C SER A 121 -5.99 -2.03 -22.06
N ALA A 122 -6.52 -3.24 -21.92
CA ALA A 122 -5.81 -4.39 -21.41
C ALA A 122 -4.70 -4.82 -22.37
N PRO A 123 -3.52 -5.20 -21.87
CA PRO A 123 -2.34 -5.41 -22.71
C PRO A 123 -2.44 -6.63 -23.65
N ILE A 124 -3.25 -7.63 -23.30
CA ILE A 124 -3.43 -8.84 -24.11
C ILE A 124 -4.63 -8.69 -25.06
N THR A 125 -5.76 -8.21 -24.54
CA THR A 125 -7.04 -8.27 -25.25
C THR A 125 -7.45 -6.95 -25.91
N GLY A 126 -6.81 -5.82 -25.55
CA GLY A 126 -7.20 -4.49 -25.99
C GLY A 126 -8.51 -3.97 -25.39
N ALA A 127 -9.22 -4.79 -24.60
CA ALA A 127 -10.50 -4.40 -24.00
C ALA A 127 -10.31 -3.36 -22.89
N PRO A 128 -11.25 -2.42 -22.70
CA PRO A 128 -11.21 -1.49 -21.58
C PRO A 128 -11.54 -2.21 -20.27
N LEU A 129 -11.03 -1.70 -19.14
CA LEU A 129 -11.48 -2.14 -17.81
C LEU A 129 -12.96 -1.82 -17.63
N GLN A 130 -13.77 -2.82 -17.31
CA GLN A 130 -15.24 -2.68 -17.19
C GLN A 130 -15.72 -2.63 -15.73
N LEU A 131 -14.95 -3.22 -14.82
CA LEU A 131 -15.29 -3.36 -13.41
C LEU A 131 -14.00 -3.43 -12.58
N ALA A 132 -14.02 -2.87 -11.37
CA ALA A 132 -13.06 -3.20 -10.34
C ALA A 132 -13.70 -4.08 -9.25
N ILE A 133 -12.96 -5.06 -8.74
CA ILE A 133 -13.38 -5.90 -7.61
C ILE A 133 -12.38 -5.70 -6.49
N MET A 134 -12.87 -5.32 -5.31
CA MET A 134 -12.13 -5.27 -4.06
C MET A 134 -12.47 -6.53 -3.27
N SER A 135 -11.55 -7.49 -3.17
CA SER A 135 -11.85 -8.82 -2.60
C SER A 135 -11.83 -8.92 -1.07
N GLY A 136 -11.46 -7.85 -0.36
CA GLY A 136 -11.44 -7.79 1.10
C GLY A 136 -10.21 -7.08 1.64
N ASP A 137 -10.24 -6.73 2.93
CA ASP A 137 -9.18 -6.03 3.64
C ASP A 137 -8.89 -4.64 3.05
N ALA A 138 -9.98 -3.90 2.84
CA ALA A 138 -9.99 -2.52 2.37
C ALA A 138 -9.55 -1.56 3.49
N VAL A 139 -10.02 -1.77 4.72
CA VAL A 139 -9.65 -1.00 5.91
C VAL A 139 -8.71 -1.81 6.80
N ASP A 140 -8.27 -1.27 7.93
CA ASP A 140 -7.28 -1.93 8.80
C ASP A 140 -7.84 -2.31 10.17
N ASN A 141 -8.68 -1.47 10.77
CA ASN A 141 -9.13 -1.57 12.16
C ASN A 141 -10.65 -1.66 12.31
N ALA A 142 -11.39 -2.03 11.26
CA ALA A 142 -12.85 -2.00 11.23
C ALA A 142 -13.44 -0.64 11.69
N GLN A 143 -12.74 0.47 11.41
CA GLN A 143 -13.16 1.80 11.86
C GLN A 143 -13.95 2.56 10.80
N TRP A 144 -14.90 3.37 11.26
CA TRP A 144 -15.73 4.21 10.39
C TRP A 144 -14.94 5.24 9.58
N ASN A 145 -13.92 5.88 10.18
CA ASN A 145 -13.09 6.87 9.47
C ASN A 145 -12.22 6.24 8.38
N GLU A 146 -11.73 5.02 8.61
CA GLU A 146 -11.03 4.24 7.58
C GLU A 146 -11.97 3.86 6.43
N LEU A 147 -13.19 3.39 6.74
CA LEU A 147 -14.20 3.07 5.73
C LEU A 147 -14.60 4.30 4.90
N ALA A 148 -14.84 5.43 5.55
CA ALA A 148 -15.14 6.69 4.86
C ALA A 148 -13.99 7.13 3.96
N THR A 149 -12.75 6.95 4.39
CA THR A 149 -11.55 7.23 3.60
C THR A 149 -11.44 6.31 2.39
N PHE A 150 -11.65 5.01 2.58
CA PHE A 150 -11.68 4.01 1.51
C PHE A 150 -12.74 4.35 0.44
N ILE A 151 -13.97 4.65 0.85
CA ILE A 151 -15.04 5.05 -0.06
C ILE A 151 -14.66 6.33 -0.80
N ALA A 152 -14.17 7.38 -0.11
CA ALA A 152 -13.74 8.61 -0.77
C ALA A 152 -12.58 8.39 -1.76
N LEU A 153 -11.70 7.42 -1.51
CA LEU A 153 -10.63 7.03 -2.43
C LEU A 153 -11.21 6.40 -3.71
N LEU A 154 -12.13 5.44 -3.59
CA LEU A 154 -12.66 4.68 -4.74
C LEU A 154 -13.83 5.37 -5.47
N ASP A 155 -14.77 5.99 -4.77
CA ASP A 155 -15.87 6.76 -5.39
C ASP A 155 -15.40 8.13 -5.88
N GLY A 156 -14.29 8.62 -5.32
CA GLY A 156 -13.85 9.99 -5.51
C GLY A 156 -14.51 10.93 -4.50
N GLY A 157 -13.80 11.98 -4.13
CA GLY A 157 -14.22 12.85 -3.05
C GLY A 157 -13.05 13.40 -2.26
N GLN A 158 -13.38 14.17 -1.24
CA GLN A 158 -12.37 14.67 -0.31
C GLN A 158 -11.98 13.54 0.65
N VAL A 159 -10.71 13.14 0.58
CA VAL A 159 -10.09 12.19 1.51
C VAL A 159 -9.64 12.94 2.76
N ARG A 160 -10.02 12.41 3.93
CA ARG A 160 -9.67 12.95 5.25
C ARG A 160 -9.02 11.83 6.06
N VAL A 161 -7.72 11.98 6.31
CA VAL A 161 -6.87 10.94 6.91
C VAL A 161 -6.67 11.18 8.41
N ASP A 162 -6.72 12.44 8.83
CA ASP A 162 -6.58 12.85 10.23
C ASP A 162 -7.81 12.44 11.07
N SER A 163 -7.53 11.90 12.24
CA SER A 163 -8.53 11.43 13.21
C SER A 163 -9.05 12.51 14.14
N GLY A 164 -8.56 13.76 14.03
CA GLY A 164 -9.16 14.95 14.62
C GLY A 164 -8.45 15.53 15.85
N GLY A 165 -7.17 15.23 16.04
CA GLY A 165 -6.33 15.81 17.10
C GLY A 165 -5.69 17.15 16.71
N GLU A 166 -5.12 17.89 17.68
CA GLU A 166 -4.38 19.14 17.39
C GLU A 166 -3.02 18.88 16.71
N ARG A 167 -2.50 17.66 16.85
CA ARG A 167 -1.21 17.21 16.33
C ARG A 167 -1.30 15.71 16.03
N TYR A 168 -0.31 15.19 15.30
CA TYR A 168 -0.18 13.74 15.12
C TYR A 168 -0.02 13.01 16.47
N GLU A 169 -0.85 11.99 16.67
CA GLU A 169 -0.85 11.13 17.85
C GLU A 169 -0.59 9.70 17.40
N GLY A 170 0.62 9.19 17.61
CA GLY A 170 0.97 7.82 17.23
C GLY A 170 2.44 7.50 17.49
N VAL A 171 2.81 6.24 17.22
CA VAL A 171 4.14 5.70 17.53
C VAL A 171 5.29 6.38 16.78
N GLN A 172 4.99 7.03 15.66
CA GLN A 172 5.98 7.79 14.87
C GLN A 172 6.23 9.21 15.39
N SER A 173 5.54 9.63 16.47
CA SER A 173 5.71 10.98 17.00
C SER A 173 7.12 11.17 17.59
N PRO A 174 7.73 12.37 17.47
CA PRO A 174 9.06 12.65 18.00
C PRO A 174 9.25 12.29 19.48
N GLY A 175 8.20 12.52 20.27
CA GLY A 175 8.19 12.30 21.73
C GLY A 175 7.83 10.88 22.17
N TRP A 176 7.42 10.00 21.25
CA TRP A 176 7.04 8.62 21.60
C TRP A 176 8.21 7.92 22.32
N PRO A 177 7.97 7.16 23.40
CA PRO A 177 9.05 6.64 24.25
C PRO A 177 9.92 5.60 23.57
N ASP A 178 9.32 4.77 22.71
CA ASP A 178 9.97 3.67 21.98
C ASP A 178 10.85 4.21 20.83
N ASP A 179 12.01 3.61 20.60
CA ASP A 179 12.99 4.01 19.58
C ASP A 179 13.05 3.08 18.37
N PHE A 180 12.25 2.01 18.33
CA PHE A 180 12.25 1.04 17.23
C PHE A 180 11.32 1.40 16.07
N PHE A 181 10.44 2.38 16.24
CA PHE A 181 9.63 2.92 15.15
C PHE A 181 10.40 3.99 14.37
N TRP A 182 10.17 4.05 13.05
CA TRP A 182 10.72 5.15 12.25
C TRP A 182 10.02 6.46 12.61
N LYS A 183 10.80 7.45 13.04
CA LYS A 183 10.33 8.81 13.35
C LYS A 183 10.79 9.76 12.24
N PRO A 184 9.98 9.93 11.17
CA PRO A 184 10.38 10.71 10.00
C PRO A 184 10.72 12.16 10.35
N ASP A 185 10.05 12.74 11.34
CA ASP A 185 10.26 14.11 11.81
C ASP A 185 11.49 14.25 12.74
N GLY A 186 12.06 13.13 13.19
CA GLY A 186 13.20 13.05 14.11
C GLY A 186 12.75 12.77 15.55
N ALA A 187 13.47 11.88 16.24
CA ALA A 187 13.17 11.54 17.63
C ALA A 187 13.84 12.50 18.61
N VAL A 188 13.21 12.74 19.76
CA VAL A 188 13.76 13.59 20.82
C VAL A 188 14.90 12.90 21.59
N LYS A 189 14.86 11.56 21.71
CA LYS A 189 15.80 10.77 22.52
C LYS A 189 17.06 10.31 21.78
N GLY A 190 17.32 10.80 20.56
CA GLY A 190 18.43 10.36 19.72
C GLY A 190 17.97 9.81 18.38
N GLU A 191 18.78 8.98 17.74
CA GLU A 191 18.41 8.35 16.48
C GLU A 191 17.57 7.09 16.73
N ASP A 192 16.46 6.93 16.00
CA ASP A 192 15.65 5.71 16.05
C ASP A 192 16.30 4.54 15.30
N LEU A 193 15.89 3.32 15.63
CA LEU A 193 16.41 2.07 15.06
C LEU A 193 16.31 2.07 13.53
N MET A 194 15.20 2.56 12.97
CA MET A 194 14.97 2.51 11.52
C MET A 194 15.96 3.40 10.78
N ARG A 195 16.27 4.57 11.34
CA ARG A 195 17.32 5.45 10.82
C ARG A 195 18.72 4.87 11.01
N GLY A 196 19.10 4.53 12.24
CA GLY A 196 20.47 4.10 12.57
C GLY A 196 20.83 2.73 12.00
N ALA A 197 19.91 1.76 12.07
CA ALA A 197 20.16 0.39 11.61
C ALA A 197 19.77 0.14 10.15
N TYR A 198 18.76 0.84 9.62
CA TYR A 198 18.21 0.58 8.28
C TYR A 198 18.32 1.76 7.32
N GLY A 199 18.93 2.88 7.74
CA GLY A 199 19.21 4.03 6.88
C GLY A 199 17.98 4.85 6.49
N PHE A 200 16.85 4.70 7.19
CA PHE A 200 15.65 5.46 6.85
C PHE A 200 15.90 6.98 6.86
N PRO A 201 15.25 7.74 5.97
CA PRO A 201 15.53 9.16 5.86
C PRO A 201 14.91 9.96 7.01
N HIS A 202 15.55 11.09 7.33
CA HIS A 202 14.93 12.16 8.12
C HIS A 202 14.15 13.06 7.17
N LEU A 203 12.84 13.13 7.35
CA LEU A 203 11.87 13.84 6.51
C LEU A 203 10.97 14.73 7.38
N PRO A 204 11.46 15.88 7.86
CA PRO A 204 10.65 16.82 8.64
C PRO A 204 9.33 17.22 7.96
N GLY A 205 8.26 17.24 8.74
CA GLY A 205 6.89 17.54 8.33
C GLY A 205 6.23 16.44 7.50
N LEU A 206 6.79 15.22 7.43
CA LEU A 206 6.19 14.14 6.64
C LEU A 206 4.81 13.79 7.18
N LEU A 207 4.69 13.61 8.51
CA LEU A 207 3.44 13.18 9.14
C LEU A 207 2.33 14.22 8.95
N GLU A 208 2.62 15.49 9.21
CA GLU A 208 1.67 16.58 8.97
C GLU A 208 1.21 16.63 7.51
N ARG A 209 2.15 16.55 6.55
CA ARG A 209 1.80 16.57 5.12
C ARG A 209 1.02 15.33 4.69
N SER A 210 1.30 14.17 5.28
CA SER A 210 0.59 12.93 4.92
C SER A 210 -0.86 12.91 5.40
N LEU A 211 -1.17 13.62 6.50
CA LEU A 211 -2.51 13.68 7.08
C LEU A 211 -3.39 14.77 6.47
N GLY A 212 -2.78 15.69 5.71
CA GLY A 212 -3.48 16.76 5.02
C GLY A 212 -4.57 16.22 4.07
N PRO A 213 -5.77 16.81 4.07
CA PRO A 213 -6.86 16.36 3.20
C PRO A 213 -6.52 16.62 1.73
N PHE A 214 -6.99 15.72 0.85
CA PHE A 214 -6.79 15.86 -0.59
C PHE A 214 -8.00 15.33 -1.37
N GLN A 215 -8.06 15.64 -2.66
CA GLN A 215 -9.13 15.18 -3.55
C GLN A 215 -8.71 13.87 -4.24
N SER A 216 -9.48 12.80 -4.08
CA SER A 216 -9.37 11.61 -4.91
C SER A 216 -10.11 11.79 -6.24
N ALA A 217 -9.58 11.17 -7.29
CA ALA A 217 -10.20 11.13 -8.61
C ALA A 217 -11.38 10.13 -8.68
N GLY A 218 -11.42 9.14 -7.77
CA GLY A 218 -12.32 8.00 -7.87
C GLY A 218 -11.99 7.09 -9.05
N LEU A 219 -12.48 5.86 -9.04
CA LEU A 219 -12.42 4.93 -10.17
C LEU A 219 -13.40 5.39 -11.26
N ARG A 220 -12.96 5.29 -12.52
CA ARG A 220 -13.79 5.64 -13.71
C ARG A 220 -14.73 4.52 -14.14
N MET A 221 -14.61 3.36 -13.52
CA MET A 221 -15.45 2.18 -13.70
C MET A 221 -16.19 1.89 -12.39
N PRO A 222 -17.35 1.21 -12.44
CA PRO A 222 -17.99 0.72 -11.23
C PRO A 222 -17.04 -0.22 -10.47
N TRP A 223 -17.23 -0.30 -9.16
CA TRP A 223 -16.52 -1.25 -8.32
C TRP A 223 -17.47 -2.00 -7.38
N LEU A 224 -17.08 -3.22 -7.03
CA LEU A 224 -17.75 -4.05 -6.04
C LEU A 224 -16.78 -4.38 -4.91
N GLY A 225 -17.27 -4.34 -3.67
CA GLY A 225 -16.49 -4.66 -2.48
C GLY A 225 -16.98 -5.92 -1.78
N CYS A 226 -16.04 -6.75 -1.37
CA CYS A 226 -16.20 -7.83 -0.40
C CYS A 226 -15.54 -7.43 0.92
N HIS A 227 -15.84 -8.18 1.99
CA HIS A 227 -15.20 -8.03 3.29
C HIS A 227 -14.17 -9.14 3.51
N GLY A 228 -13.03 -8.77 4.08
CA GLY A 228 -12.06 -9.65 4.70
C GLY A 228 -12.11 -9.52 6.23
N ASN A 229 -11.12 -10.07 6.91
CA ASN A 229 -11.04 -10.04 8.37
C ASN A 229 -10.78 -8.63 8.91
N HIS A 230 -10.12 -7.73 8.17
CA HIS A 230 -9.85 -6.37 8.64
C HIS A 230 -11.10 -5.47 8.68
N GLU A 231 -12.18 -5.86 7.99
CA GLU A 231 -13.50 -5.24 8.14
C GLU A 231 -14.26 -5.73 9.39
N GLU A 232 -13.81 -6.84 10.00
CA GLU A 232 -14.50 -7.49 11.12
C GLU A 232 -13.78 -7.30 12.46
N VAL A 233 -12.43 -7.25 12.45
CA VAL A 233 -11.58 -7.20 13.64
C VAL A 233 -10.41 -6.23 13.47
N ALA A 234 -9.91 -5.69 14.58
CA ALA A 234 -8.81 -4.73 14.61
C ALA A 234 -7.50 -5.36 14.07
N GLN A 235 -6.88 -4.70 13.08
CA GLN A 235 -5.70 -5.17 12.32
C GLN A 235 -5.83 -6.60 11.81
N GLY A 236 -7.06 -7.07 11.55
CA GLY A 236 -7.31 -8.43 11.09
C GLY A 236 -7.09 -9.52 12.16
N VAL A 237 -6.76 -9.16 13.40
CA VAL A 237 -6.28 -10.12 14.42
C VAL A 237 -6.92 -9.95 15.81
N GLY A 238 -7.49 -8.79 16.15
CA GLY A 238 -7.98 -8.52 17.51
C GLY A 238 -9.46 -8.16 17.60
N ILE A 239 -10.17 -8.80 18.53
CA ILE A 239 -11.58 -8.54 18.89
C ILE A 239 -11.67 -7.46 19.96
#